data_AF-A0A1I5IBN6-F1
#
_entry.id   AF-A0A1I5IBN6-F1
#
_cell.length_a   1.000
_cell.length_b   1.000
_cell.length_c   1.000
_cell.angle_alpha   90.00
_cell.angle_beta   90.00
_cell.angle_gamma   90.00
#
_symmetry.space_group_name_H-M   'P 1'
#
loop_
_entity.id
_entity.type
_entity.pdbx_description
1 polymer ?
#
loop_
_entity_poly.entity_id
_entity_poly.type
_entity_poly.pdbx_seq_one_letter_code
_entity_poly.pdbx_strand_id
1 'polypeptide(L)'
;MSSSRLHPVHGLRTNARDLVMISVAGQVASPTERGTPWRIGYDGRPRSLPGTGGIVLNHRVGDPCVGLAGDHVEPAVSVRNESRSAGGSPDAANQALQSYSCVGNHAVVTTGRAAGARGVVTGKHGGVDTVLIDFPLPAMRQMAIGDRIQVWAYGLGLRLTDYPDVAIWNCSPRLLARWRPVEREGRIHVEVTHRIPARVMGSGLGRNNVLRGDYDIQMSDPAMVRRYRLGSLRFGDIVGIMDADNRYGRSRLEGHVSVGVIVHSDSTVAGHGPGVVSLLSAPASRLRLELSPDANIARYLDIRPPRPARPSFPLPTVEQRERTVARLRQRATASAATARTGLG
;
A
#
# COMPACT_ATOMS: atom_id res chain seq x y z
N MET A 1 -3.28 -30.41 33.67
CA MET A 1 -4.07 -30.00 32.49
C MET A 1 -3.12 -29.32 31.51
N SER A 2 -2.81 -29.99 30.39
CA SER A 2 -1.62 -29.73 29.57
C SER A 2 -1.69 -28.44 28.74
N SER A 3 -0.61 -27.67 28.82
CA SER A 3 -0.35 -26.38 28.19
C SER A 3 0.32 -26.52 26.81
N SER A 4 -0.37 -27.11 25.83
CA SER A 4 0.04 -27.03 24.41
C SER A 4 -0.91 -26.17 23.59
N ARG A 5 -1.26 -25.05 24.23
CA ARG A 5 -2.09 -23.95 23.75
C ARG A 5 -1.69 -23.43 22.36
N LEU A 6 -0.46 -22.95 22.21
CA LEU A 6 -0.15 -21.79 21.35
C LEU A 6 1.02 -22.07 20.39
N HIS A 7 0.95 -21.53 19.16
CA HIS A 7 2.05 -21.61 18.21
C HIS A 7 2.95 -20.36 18.32
N PRO A 8 4.24 -20.54 18.66
CA PRO A 8 5.18 -19.44 18.64
C PRO A 8 5.53 -19.07 17.19
N VAL A 9 5.43 -17.78 16.87
CA VAL A 9 6.05 -17.18 15.69
C VAL A 9 7.35 -16.54 16.17
N HIS A 10 8.49 -17.21 15.96
CA HIS A 10 9.83 -16.70 16.34
C HIS A 10 9.92 -16.19 17.79
N GLY A 11 9.34 -16.95 18.73
CA GLY A 11 9.29 -16.60 20.16
C GLY A 11 8.07 -15.80 20.59
N LEU A 12 7.22 -15.34 19.65
CA LEU A 12 5.98 -14.62 19.96
C LEU A 12 4.78 -15.57 20.01
N ARG A 13 4.11 -15.64 21.16
CA ARG A 13 2.86 -16.41 21.29
C ARG A 13 1.70 -15.64 20.66
N THR A 14 0.92 -16.35 19.84
CA THR A 14 -0.24 -15.79 19.13
C THR A 14 -1.49 -16.62 19.36
N ASN A 15 -2.66 -15.99 19.22
CA ASN A 15 -3.96 -16.68 19.19
C ASN A 15 -4.33 -17.22 17.80
N ALA A 16 -3.37 -17.39 16.88
CA ALA A 16 -3.65 -17.70 15.48
C ALA A 16 -4.58 -18.91 15.29
N ARG A 17 -4.37 -19.98 16.05
CA ARG A 17 -5.20 -21.20 16.05
C ARG A 17 -6.68 -20.99 16.38
N ASP A 18 -7.00 -19.90 17.09
CA ASP A 18 -8.34 -19.58 17.57
C ASP A 18 -9.05 -18.65 16.57
N LEU A 19 -8.36 -18.23 15.50
CA LEU A 19 -8.92 -17.38 14.47
C LEU A 19 -9.79 -18.18 13.50
N VAL A 20 -10.88 -17.54 13.06
CA VAL A 20 -11.76 -18.08 12.03
C VAL A 20 -11.22 -17.69 10.66
N MET A 21 -11.10 -18.68 9.79
CA MET A 21 -10.92 -18.47 8.35
C MET A 21 -12.30 -18.44 7.69
N ILE A 22 -12.59 -17.39 6.93
CA ILE A 22 -13.87 -17.24 6.23
C ILE A 22 -13.62 -16.91 4.75
N SER A 23 -14.49 -17.41 3.88
CA SER A 23 -14.45 -17.03 2.47
C SER A 23 -15.14 -15.69 2.25
N VAL A 24 -14.42 -14.76 1.64
CA VAL A 24 -14.99 -13.55 1.03
C VAL A 24 -14.67 -13.58 -0.46
N ALA A 25 -15.52 -12.95 -1.26
CA ALA A 25 -15.35 -12.94 -2.71
C ALA A 25 -15.55 -11.54 -3.26
N GLY A 26 -15.00 -11.33 -4.44
CA GLY A 26 -15.25 -10.15 -5.27
C GLY A 26 -15.03 -10.52 -6.74
N GLN A 27 -14.90 -9.49 -7.56
CA GLN A 27 -14.56 -9.60 -8.96
C GLN A 27 -13.48 -8.58 -9.31
N VAL A 28 -12.72 -8.85 -10.37
CA VAL A 28 -11.79 -7.87 -10.94
C VAL A 28 -12.57 -6.59 -11.25
N ALA A 29 -12.20 -5.50 -10.58
CA ALA A 29 -12.89 -4.23 -10.67
C ALA A 29 -12.47 -3.49 -11.94
N SER A 30 -13.40 -2.79 -12.60
CA SER A 30 -13.06 -1.84 -13.66
C SER A 30 -12.21 -0.69 -13.12
N PRO A 31 -11.32 -0.10 -13.94
CA PRO A 31 -10.78 1.23 -13.66
C PRO A 31 -11.91 2.25 -13.46
N THR A 32 -11.71 3.22 -12.56
CA THR A 32 -12.75 4.21 -12.24
C THR A 32 -12.31 5.64 -12.52
N GLU A 33 -13.20 6.42 -13.13
CA GLU A 33 -13.04 7.87 -13.32
C GLU A 33 -14.18 8.61 -12.61
N ARG A 34 -13.89 9.79 -12.06
CA ARG A 34 -14.89 10.62 -11.37
C ARG A 34 -15.24 11.83 -12.22
N GLY A 35 -16.23 11.70 -13.10
CA GLY A 35 -16.92 12.80 -13.83
C GLY A 35 -16.09 13.65 -14.79
N THR A 36 -14.77 13.70 -14.64
CA THR A 36 -13.81 14.47 -15.43
C THR A 36 -12.53 13.65 -15.64
N PRO A 37 -11.92 13.74 -16.84
CA PRO A 37 -10.66 13.06 -17.14
C PRO A 37 -9.45 13.73 -16.50
N TRP A 38 -9.65 14.86 -15.79
CA TRP A 38 -8.60 15.66 -15.20
C TRP A 38 -8.48 15.44 -13.69
N ARG A 39 -7.27 15.10 -13.24
CA ARG A 39 -6.83 15.21 -11.85
C ARG A 39 -6.06 16.52 -11.67
N ILE A 40 -6.49 17.34 -10.71
CA ILE A 40 -5.81 18.61 -10.42
C ILE A 40 -4.69 18.35 -9.42
N GLY A 41 -3.45 18.58 -9.86
CA GLY A 41 -2.27 18.40 -9.02
C GLY A 41 -2.16 19.45 -7.91
N TYR A 42 -1.38 19.17 -6.87
CA TYR A 42 -1.03 20.13 -5.82
C TYR A 42 -0.24 21.34 -6.34
N ASP A 43 0.29 21.24 -7.57
CA ASP A 43 0.92 22.33 -8.33
C ASP A 43 -0.08 23.16 -9.16
N GLY A 44 -1.39 22.89 -9.01
CA GLY A 44 -2.48 23.54 -9.73
C GLY A 44 -2.63 23.09 -11.20
N ARG A 45 -1.90 22.07 -11.64
CA ARG A 45 -1.95 21.61 -13.04
C ARG A 45 -2.88 20.42 -13.24
N PRO A 46 -3.80 20.46 -14.22
CA PRO A 46 -4.60 19.31 -14.59
C PRO A 46 -3.74 18.27 -15.32
N ARG A 47 -3.96 16.99 -15.01
CA ARG A 47 -3.33 15.85 -15.69
C ARG A 47 -4.39 14.79 -15.99
N SER A 48 -4.31 14.18 -17.15
CA SER A 48 -5.10 12.99 -17.49
C SER A 48 -4.17 11.78 -17.45
N LEU A 49 -4.35 10.95 -16.42
CA LEU A 49 -3.47 9.84 -16.07
C LEU A 49 -4.30 8.61 -15.69
N PRO A 50 -3.81 7.39 -15.96
CA PRO A 50 -4.38 6.18 -15.37
C PRO A 50 -4.39 6.26 -13.84
N GLY A 51 -5.41 5.66 -13.21
CA GLY A 51 -5.52 5.65 -11.74
C GLY A 51 -5.97 4.31 -11.17
N THR A 52 -6.96 4.36 -10.27
CA THR A 52 -7.44 3.20 -9.50
C THR A 52 -8.25 2.21 -10.33
N GLY A 53 -8.25 0.95 -9.91
CA GLY A 53 -9.01 -0.15 -10.49
C GLY A 53 -8.31 -0.85 -11.67
N GLY A 54 -8.88 -1.98 -12.10
CA GLY A 54 -8.42 -2.74 -13.25
C GLY A 54 -7.31 -3.76 -12.97
N ILE A 55 -6.63 -4.13 -14.05
CA ILE A 55 -5.48 -5.04 -14.06
C ILE A 55 -4.27 -4.25 -14.56
N VAL A 56 -3.40 -3.85 -13.64
CA VAL A 56 -2.14 -3.17 -13.93
C VAL A 56 -1.06 -4.21 -14.22
N LEU A 57 -0.72 -4.36 -15.50
CA LEU A 57 0.16 -5.44 -15.99
C LEU A 57 1.67 -5.14 -15.81
N ASN A 58 2.05 -3.86 -15.73
CA ASN A 58 3.45 -3.41 -15.72
C ASN A 58 3.96 -2.96 -14.34
N HIS A 59 3.08 -2.86 -13.34
CA HIS A 59 3.43 -2.56 -11.95
C HIS A 59 2.79 -3.57 -11.00
N ARG A 60 3.62 -4.16 -10.16
CA ARG A 60 3.26 -5.19 -9.19
C ARG A 60 3.95 -4.91 -7.86
N VAL A 61 3.61 -5.69 -6.85
CA VAL A 61 4.28 -5.60 -5.54
C VAL A 61 5.80 -5.77 -5.69
N GLY A 62 6.57 -4.92 -5.02
CA GLY A 62 8.02 -4.83 -5.12
C GLY A 62 8.56 -3.90 -6.21
N ASP A 63 7.72 -3.37 -7.11
CA ASP A 63 8.14 -2.34 -8.07
C ASP A 63 8.11 -0.93 -7.44
N PRO A 64 8.88 0.05 -7.94
CA PRO A 64 8.80 1.44 -7.49
C PRO A 64 7.39 2.02 -7.65
N CYS A 65 6.95 2.81 -6.67
CA CYS A 65 5.60 3.36 -6.62
C CYS A 65 5.56 4.90 -6.64
N VAL A 66 6.70 5.57 -6.92
CA VAL A 66 6.81 7.03 -6.93
C VAL A 66 7.33 7.54 -8.27
N GLY A 67 6.71 8.61 -8.78
CA GLY A 67 7.09 9.24 -10.04
C GLY A 67 6.53 8.53 -11.26
N LEU A 68 5.43 7.77 -11.09
CA LEU A 68 4.73 7.15 -12.19
C LEU A 68 3.92 8.20 -12.96
N ALA A 69 3.75 8.01 -14.27
CA ALA A 69 2.75 8.72 -15.05
C ALA A 69 1.35 8.13 -14.77
N GLY A 70 0.92 8.23 -13.52
CA GLY A 70 -0.31 7.67 -12.97
C GLY A 70 -0.72 8.41 -11.70
N ASP A 71 -1.95 8.19 -11.22
CA ASP A 71 -2.45 8.79 -9.98
C ASP A 71 -3.23 7.75 -9.15
N HIS A 72 -2.70 7.36 -7.99
CA HIS A 72 -3.21 6.22 -7.20
C HIS A 72 -3.23 4.90 -7.99
N VAL A 73 -2.16 4.59 -8.72
CA VAL A 73 -2.03 3.31 -9.42
C VAL A 73 -2.03 2.18 -8.39
N GLU A 74 -2.97 1.25 -8.55
CA GLU A 74 -3.09 0.03 -7.75
C GLU A 74 -2.31 -1.10 -8.44
N PRO A 75 -1.31 -1.71 -7.79
CA PRO A 75 -0.48 -2.73 -8.42
C PRO A 75 -1.27 -4.03 -8.64
N ALA A 76 -0.96 -4.71 -9.74
CA ALA A 76 -1.55 -5.98 -10.13
C ALA A 76 -3.08 -5.92 -10.34
N VAL A 77 -3.88 -6.58 -9.51
CA VAL A 77 -5.32 -6.76 -9.74
C VAL A 77 -6.11 -6.11 -8.61
N SER A 78 -6.98 -5.17 -8.97
CA SER A 78 -7.95 -4.56 -8.05
C SER A 78 -9.23 -5.37 -8.02
N VAL A 79 -9.72 -5.68 -6.82
CA VAL A 79 -10.88 -6.54 -6.62
C VAL A 79 -11.92 -5.83 -5.76
N ARG A 80 -13.17 -5.85 -6.20
CA ARG A 80 -14.31 -5.25 -5.50
C ARG A 80 -15.49 -6.22 -5.52
N ASN A 81 -16.35 -6.20 -4.51
CA ASN A 81 -17.60 -6.96 -4.53
C ASN A 81 -18.77 -6.03 -4.86
N GLU A 82 -19.39 -6.21 -6.02
CA GLU A 82 -20.52 -5.38 -6.48
C GLU A 82 -21.89 -5.98 -6.12
N SER A 83 -21.93 -7.09 -5.37
CA SER A 83 -23.16 -7.79 -5.03
C SER A 83 -23.96 -6.99 -4.00
N ARG A 84 -25.22 -6.70 -4.32
CA ARG A 84 -26.17 -6.13 -3.34
C ARG A 84 -26.57 -7.20 -2.34
N SER A 85 -26.51 -6.87 -1.06
CA SER A 85 -27.00 -7.76 0.00
C SER A 85 -28.52 -7.70 0.08
N ALA A 86 -29.19 -8.85 0.19
CA ALA A 86 -30.65 -9.01 0.07
C ALA A 86 -31.51 -8.37 1.19
N GLY A 87 -30.95 -7.49 2.02
CA GLY A 87 -31.65 -6.84 3.13
C GLY A 87 -30.79 -5.92 3.99
N GLY A 88 -29.72 -5.32 3.44
CA GLY A 88 -28.76 -4.52 4.20
C GLY A 88 -28.17 -3.35 3.40
N SER A 89 -27.15 -2.71 3.98
CA SER A 89 -26.36 -1.65 3.31
C SER A 89 -25.93 -2.12 1.91
N PRO A 90 -26.14 -1.32 0.84
CA PRO A 90 -25.86 -1.73 -0.54
C PRO A 90 -24.43 -2.26 -0.77
N ASP A 91 -23.47 -1.82 0.05
CA ASP A 91 -22.04 -2.15 -0.06
C ASP A 91 -21.56 -3.18 0.98
N ALA A 92 -22.46 -3.83 1.73
CA ALA A 92 -22.11 -4.69 2.85
C ALA A 92 -21.16 -5.84 2.47
N ALA A 93 -21.36 -6.45 1.30
CA ALA A 93 -20.50 -7.52 0.80
C ALA A 93 -19.06 -7.02 0.52
N ASN A 94 -18.93 -5.82 -0.04
CA ASN A 94 -17.62 -5.21 -0.26
C ASN A 94 -16.96 -4.76 1.04
N GLN A 95 -17.75 -4.24 1.98
CA GLN A 95 -17.24 -3.91 3.31
C GLN A 95 -16.70 -5.14 4.04
N ALA A 96 -17.34 -6.30 3.90
CA ALA A 96 -16.82 -7.57 4.42
C ALA A 96 -15.53 -7.98 3.69
N LEU A 97 -15.49 -7.90 2.35
CA LEU A 97 -14.28 -8.14 1.58
C LEU A 97 -13.11 -7.27 2.06
N GLN A 98 -13.32 -5.96 2.22
CA GLN A 98 -12.33 -5.00 2.72
C GLN A 98 -11.89 -5.28 4.16
N SER A 99 -12.83 -5.58 5.05
CA SER A 99 -12.54 -5.73 6.49
C SER A 99 -11.85 -7.06 6.79
N TYR A 100 -12.23 -8.13 6.09
CA TYR A 100 -11.78 -9.48 6.42
C TYR A 100 -10.49 -9.84 5.68
N SER A 101 -10.28 -9.29 4.48
CA SER A 101 -9.04 -9.52 3.73
C SER A 101 -7.84 -8.87 4.43
N CYS A 102 -6.88 -9.71 4.78
CA CYS A 102 -5.60 -9.34 5.36
C CYS A 102 -4.47 -9.56 4.37
N VAL A 103 -3.43 -8.72 4.43
CA VAL A 103 -2.21 -8.85 3.64
C VAL A 103 -1.57 -10.21 3.92
N GLY A 104 -1.26 -10.95 2.86
CA GLY A 104 -0.79 -12.33 2.88
C GLY A 104 -1.87 -13.41 2.84
N ASN A 105 -3.16 -13.06 2.79
CA ASN A 105 -4.21 -14.03 2.51
C ASN A 105 -4.11 -14.60 1.09
N HIS A 106 -4.55 -15.85 0.96
CA HIS A 106 -4.61 -16.54 -0.33
C HIS A 106 -5.85 -16.12 -1.10
N ALA A 107 -5.68 -15.98 -2.41
CA ALA A 107 -6.76 -15.73 -3.35
C ALA A 107 -6.72 -16.75 -4.49
N VAL A 108 -7.88 -17.08 -5.03
CA VAL A 108 -8.02 -17.95 -6.20
C VAL A 108 -9.02 -17.34 -7.18
N VAL A 109 -8.65 -17.30 -8.46
CA VAL A 109 -9.58 -16.94 -9.54
C VAL A 109 -10.55 -18.11 -9.74
N THR A 110 -11.86 -17.84 -9.75
CA THR A 110 -12.90 -18.88 -9.83
C THR A 110 -13.65 -18.91 -11.15
N THR A 111 -13.48 -17.91 -12.02
CA THR A 111 -14.09 -17.85 -13.36
C THR A 111 -13.10 -17.35 -14.41
N GLY A 112 -13.50 -17.41 -15.69
CA GLY A 112 -12.70 -16.87 -16.79
C GLY A 112 -11.50 -17.75 -17.17
N ARG A 113 -10.66 -17.24 -18.07
CA ARG A 113 -9.54 -18.01 -18.65
C ARG A 113 -8.42 -18.27 -17.63
N ALA A 114 -8.35 -17.46 -16.58
CA ALA A 114 -7.37 -17.59 -15.51
C ALA A 114 -7.88 -18.42 -14.31
N ALA A 115 -9.04 -19.08 -14.41
CA ALA A 115 -9.61 -19.88 -13.32
C ALA A 115 -8.60 -20.89 -12.76
N GLY A 116 -8.54 -21.00 -11.43
CA GLY A 116 -7.56 -21.81 -10.70
C GLY A 116 -6.23 -21.11 -10.42
N ALA A 117 -5.95 -19.96 -11.04
CA ALA A 117 -4.76 -19.17 -10.73
C ALA A 117 -4.80 -18.70 -9.27
N ARG A 118 -3.67 -18.84 -8.58
CA ARG A 118 -3.50 -18.48 -7.17
C ARG A 118 -2.78 -17.15 -7.04
N GLY A 119 -3.24 -16.33 -6.12
CA GLY A 119 -2.68 -15.02 -5.81
C GLY A 119 -2.56 -14.77 -4.32
N VAL A 120 -2.03 -13.60 -3.97
CA VAL A 120 -1.81 -13.16 -2.60
C VAL A 120 -2.34 -11.74 -2.43
N VAL A 121 -3.12 -11.50 -1.37
CA VAL A 121 -3.57 -10.15 -1.00
C VAL A 121 -2.36 -9.32 -0.60
N THR A 122 -2.13 -8.20 -1.29
CA THR A 122 -1.00 -7.29 -1.07
C THR A 122 -1.41 -6.00 -0.37
N GLY A 123 -2.70 -5.66 -0.38
CA GLY A 123 -3.18 -4.40 0.17
C GLY A 123 -4.67 -4.19 -0.01
N LYS A 124 -5.12 -2.98 0.30
CA LYS A 124 -6.46 -2.48 0.05
C LYS A 124 -6.44 -0.96 0.03
N HIS A 125 -7.33 -0.37 -0.76
CA HIS A 125 -7.40 1.07 -0.96
C HIS A 125 -8.81 1.57 -0.59
N GLY A 126 -8.87 2.54 0.31
CA GLY A 126 -10.12 3.13 0.79
C GLY A 126 -10.72 4.13 -0.18
N GLY A 127 -12.05 4.28 -0.17
CA GLY A 127 -12.77 5.28 -0.96
C GLY A 127 -13.17 4.81 -2.35
N VAL A 128 -12.30 4.07 -3.07
CA VAL A 128 -12.73 3.16 -4.15
C VAL A 128 -13.08 1.77 -3.62
N ASP A 129 -12.60 1.48 -2.41
CA ASP A 129 -12.84 0.29 -1.61
C ASP A 129 -12.53 -1.00 -2.37
N THR A 130 -11.28 -1.11 -2.82
CA THR A 130 -10.72 -2.26 -3.53
C THR A 130 -9.75 -3.04 -2.63
N VAL A 131 -9.74 -4.36 -2.76
CA VAL A 131 -8.68 -5.25 -2.27
C VAL A 131 -7.68 -5.48 -3.40
N LEU A 132 -6.40 -5.41 -3.09
CA LEU A 132 -5.32 -5.52 -4.08
C LEU A 132 -4.70 -6.92 -3.98
N ILE A 133 -4.60 -7.60 -5.11
CA ILE A 133 -4.15 -8.99 -5.17
C ILE A 133 -3.12 -9.16 -6.27
N ASP A 134 -1.99 -9.73 -5.92
CA ASP A 134 -0.93 -10.05 -6.88
C ASP A 134 -1.04 -11.51 -7.33
N PHE A 135 -1.07 -11.70 -8.65
CA PHE A 135 -1.08 -13.00 -9.31
C PHE A 135 0.14 -13.11 -10.24
N PRO A 136 0.55 -14.34 -10.64
CA PRO A 136 1.54 -14.51 -11.69
C PRO A 136 1.14 -13.77 -12.98
N LEU A 137 2.08 -13.04 -13.58
CA LEU A 137 1.84 -12.24 -14.78
C LEU A 137 1.17 -13.01 -15.95
N PRO A 138 1.51 -14.29 -16.23
CA PRO A 138 0.80 -15.06 -17.24
C PRO A 138 -0.70 -15.23 -16.96
N ALA A 139 -1.09 -15.37 -15.68
CA ALA A 139 -2.49 -15.44 -15.30
C ALA A 139 -3.17 -14.07 -15.44
N MET A 140 -2.52 -12.99 -14.98
CA MET A 140 -3.06 -11.62 -15.10
C MET A 140 -3.37 -11.24 -16.55
N ARG A 141 -2.55 -11.67 -17.52
CA ARG A 141 -2.79 -11.43 -18.96
C ARG A 141 -4.00 -12.17 -19.53
N GLN A 142 -4.48 -13.20 -18.83
CA GLN A 142 -5.65 -13.98 -19.23
C GLN A 142 -6.91 -13.57 -18.47
N MET A 143 -6.78 -12.75 -17.43
CA MET A 143 -7.91 -12.24 -16.66
C MET A 143 -8.68 -11.18 -17.45
N ALA A 144 -9.98 -11.13 -17.20
CA ALA A 144 -10.86 -10.07 -17.65
C ALA A 144 -11.44 -9.29 -16.45
N ILE A 145 -11.90 -8.06 -16.72
CA ILE A 145 -12.76 -7.33 -15.79
C ILE A 145 -14.01 -8.19 -15.50
N GLY A 146 -14.39 -8.29 -14.23
CA GLY A 146 -15.52 -9.11 -13.79
C GLY A 146 -15.16 -10.57 -13.47
N ASP A 147 -13.94 -11.04 -13.75
CA ASP A 147 -13.52 -12.37 -13.30
C ASP A 147 -13.62 -12.49 -11.78
N ARG A 148 -14.26 -13.54 -11.29
CA ARG A 148 -14.54 -13.74 -9.86
C ARG A 148 -13.29 -14.24 -9.16
N ILE A 149 -13.07 -13.72 -7.96
CA ILE A 149 -11.96 -14.08 -7.10
C ILE A 149 -12.51 -14.41 -5.72
N GLN A 150 -12.09 -15.55 -5.17
CA GLN A 150 -12.34 -15.94 -3.80
C GLN A 150 -11.08 -15.74 -2.96
N VAL A 151 -11.23 -15.13 -1.79
CA VAL A 151 -10.18 -14.90 -0.81
C VAL A 151 -10.48 -15.73 0.43
N TRP A 152 -9.50 -16.49 0.90
CA TRP A 152 -9.56 -17.16 2.19
C TRP A 152 -9.09 -16.17 3.26
N ALA A 153 -10.03 -15.35 3.74
CA ALA A 153 -9.76 -14.31 4.71
C ALA A 153 -9.40 -14.90 6.07
N TYR A 154 -8.23 -14.52 6.60
CA TYR A 154 -7.68 -15.09 7.83
C TYR A 154 -6.67 -14.12 8.47
N GLY A 155 -6.96 -13.64 9.69
CA GLY A 155 -6.11 -12.71 10.41
C GLY A 155 -6.85 -11.65 11.22
N LEU A 156 -8.14 -11.42 10.93
CA LEU A 156 -8.96 -10.55 11.77
C LEU A 156 -9.06 -11.12 13.19
N GLY A 157 -8.69 -10.32 14.19
CA GLY A 157 -8.64 -10.74 15.59
C GLY A 157 -7.30 -11.36 16.04
N LEU A 158 -6.28 -11.41 15.17
CA LEU A 158 -4.93 -11.83 15.52
C LEU A 158 -4.35 -10.93 16.63
N ARG A 159 -3.70 -11.54 17.63
CA ARG A 159 -3.08 -10.87 18.76
C ARG A 159 -1.78 -11.57 19.15
N LEU A 160 -0.83 -10.79 19.69
CA LEU A 160 0.29 -11.30 20.46
C LEU A 160 -0.19 -11.45 21.92
N THR A 161 -0.28 -12.67 22.42
CA THR A 161 -0.93 -12.91 23.73
C THR A 161 -0.13 -12.34 24.89
N ASP A 162 1.18 -12.23 24.73
CA ASP A 162 2.09 -11.72 25.76
C ASP A 162 2.33 -10.20 25.61
N TYR A 163 1.81 -9.59 24.55
CA TYR A 163 1.97 -8.17 24.21
C TYR A 163 0.62 -7.53 23.83
N PRO A 164 -0.34 -7.42 24.77
CA PRO A 164 -1.69 -6.93 24.50
C PRO A 164 -1.73 -5.47 24.02
N ASP A 165 -0.71 -4.67 24.32
CA ASP A 165 -0.57 -3.28 23.86
C ASP A 165 -0.21 -3.16 22.37
N VAL A 166 0.17 -4.27 21.72
CA VAL A 166 0.49 -4.32 20.29
C VAL A 166 -0.76 -4.76 19.53
N ALA A 167 -1.45 -3.77 18.96
CA ALA A 167 -2.58 -4.06 18.09
C ALA A 167 -2.10 -4.57 16.74
N ILE A 168 -2.76 -5.61 16.23
CA ILE A 168 -2.53 -6.18 14.90
C ILE A 168 -3.80 -6.00 14.07
N TRP A 169 -3.63 -5.41 12.88
CA TRP A 169 -4.70 -5.20 11.91
C TRP A 169 -4.23 -5.65 10.54
N ASN A 170 -5.16 -6.10 9.68
CA ASN A 170 -4.89 -6.37 8.26
C ASN A 170 -3.68 -7.29 7.96
N CYS A 171 -3.19 -8.03 8.95
CA CYS A 171 -1.98 -8.84 8.89
C CYS A 171 -2.37 -10.30 9.05
N SER A 172 -2.16 -11.10 8.00
CA SER A 172 -2.42 -12.54 8.10
C SER A 172 -1.37 -13.21 9.01
N PRO A 173 -1.72 -14.33 9.68
CA PRO A 173 -0.73 -15.13 10.40
C PRO A 173 0.43 -15.59 9.50
N ARG A 174 0.17 -15.81 8.20
CA ARG A 174 1.20 -16.12 7.19
C ARG A 174 2.20 -14.96 7.05
N LEU A 175 1.71 -13.72 6.90
CA LEU A 175 2.59 -12.56 6.81
C LEU A 175 3.40 -12.40 8.10
N LEU A 176 2.76 -12.46 9.28
CA LEU A 176 3.45 -12.34 10.56
C LEU A 176 4.57 -13.39 10.70
N ALA A 177 4.28 -14.65 10.35
CA ALA A 177 5.26 -15.75 10.39
C ALA A 177 6.44 -15.55 9.44
N ARG A 178 6.23 -14.90 8.30
CA ARG A 178 7.25 -14.67 7.27
C ARG A 178 8.03 -13.38 7.43
N TRP A 179 7.40 -12.35 7.99
CA TRP A 179 8.04 -11.08 8.34
C TRP A 179 9.00 -11.23 9.51
N ARG A 180 8.73 -12.18 10.42
CA ARG A 180 9.59 -12.54 11.55
C ARG A 180 9.90 -11.39 12.53
N PRO A 181 8.89 -10.70 13.09
CA PRO A 181 9.13 -9.88 14.27
C PRO A 181 9.82 -10.69 15.37
N VAL A 182 10.78 -10.07 16.05
CA VAL A 182 11.59 -10.73 17.09
C VAL A 182 11.36 -10.04 18.43
N GLU A 183 11.21 -10.82 19.50
CA GLU A 183 11.23 -10.31 20.85
C GLU A 183 12.67 -10.10 21.32
N ARG A 184 12.98 -8.90 21.81
CA ARG A 184 14.25 -8.58 22.48
C ARG A 184 13.96 -7.62 23.63
N GLU A 185 14.41 -7.95 24.83
CA GLU A 185 14.33 -7.07 26.01
C GLU A 185 12.91 -6.56 26.33
N GLY A 186 11.90 -7.42 26.17
CA GLY A 186 10.49 -7.09 26.43
C GLY A 186 9.87 -6.16 25.37
N ARG A 187 10.48 -6.10 24.18
CA ARG A 187 10.04 -5.28 23.04
C ARG A 187 9.96 -6.12 21.76
N ILE A 188 9.05 -5.73 20.89
CA ILE A 188 8.88 -6.31 19.57
C ILE A 188 9.70 -5.51 18.57
N HIS A 189 10.67 -6.15 17.93
CA HIS A 189 11.51 -5.57 16.89
C HIS A 189 10.96 -5.97 15.51
N VAL A 190 10.76 -4.98 14.65
CA VAL A 190 10.25 -5.17 13.30
C VAL A 190 11.08 -4.42 12.27
N GLU A 191 11.34 -5.08 11.15
CA GLU A 191 12.03 -4.46 10.03
C GLU A 191 11.11 -3.56 9.21
N VAL A 192 11.60 -2.35 8.90
CA VAL A 192 10.93 -1.35 8.04
C VAL A 192 11.95 -0.71 7.10
N THR A 193 11.50 -0.25 5.94
CA THR A 193 12.34 0.50 4.99
C THR A 193 12.49 1.97 5.37
N HIS A 194 11.45 2.55 5.98
CA HIS A 194 11.36 3.99 6.26
C HIS A 194 10.77 4.25 7.65
N ARG A 195 11.18 5.38 8.25
CA ARG A 195 10.55 5.98 9.43
C ARG A 195 9.99 7.35 9.03
N ILE A 196 8.67 7.47 9.01
CA ILE A 196 7.93 8.60 8.46
C ILE A 196 7.23 9.33 9.60
N PRO A 197 7.35 10.66 9.76
CA PRO A 197 6.68 11.36 10.83
C PRO A 197 5.17 11.49 10.54
N ALA A 198 4.32 11.36 11.56
CA ALA A 198 2.86 11.47 11.42
C ALA A 198 2.39 12.75 10.72
N ARG A 199 3.13 13.86 10.86
CA ARG A 199 2.79 15.15 10.21
C ARG A 199 2.77 15.11 8.68
N VAL A 200 3.36 14.07 8.07
CA VAL A 200 3.39 13.87 6.61
C VAL A 200 2.17 13.09 6.14
N MET A 201 1.45 12.43 7.04
CA MET A 201 0.26 11.66 6.69
C MET A 201 -0.90 12.59 6.29
N GLY A 202 -1.75 12.16 5.37
CA GLY A 202 -2.81 12.99 4.78
C GLY A 202 -4.14 12.24 4.64
N SER A 203 -4.61 12.10 3.40
CA SER A 203 -5.88 11.47 3.07
C SER A 203 -6.05 10.13 3.77
N GLY A 204 -7.25 9.84 4.27
CA GLY A 204 -7.54 8.65 5.09
C GLY A 204 -7.49 8.89 6.62
N LEU A 205 -6.92 10.00 7.09
CA LEU A 205 -7.07 10.45 8.49
C LEU A 205 -8.54 10.75 8.84
N GLY A 206 -8.92 10.53 10.11
CA GLY A 206 -10.28 10.78 10.60
C GLY A 206 -11.30 9.67 10.32
N ARG A 207 -10.91 8.59 9.62
CA ARG A 207 -11.74 7.39 9.52
C ARG A 207 -11.86 6.70 10.88
N ASN A 208 -13.06 6.24 11.21
CA ASN A 208 -13.38 5.56 12.47
C ASN A 208 -12.91 4.10 12.54
N ASN A 209 -12.14 3.63 11.56
CA ASN A 209 -11.60 2.29 11.51
C ASN A 209 -10.26 2.27 10.75
N VAL A 210 -9.43 1.29 11.08
CA VAL A 210 -8.15 0.96 10.41
C VAL A 210 -8.25 -0.28 9.53
N LEU A 211 -9.35 -1.02 9.66
CA LEU A 211 -9.60 -2.30 8.98
C LEU A 211 -9.93 -2.13 7.51
N ARG A 212 -10.43 -0.97 7.09
CA ARG A 212 -10.82 -0.69 5.71
C ARG A 212 -9.89 0.36 5.12
N GLY A 213 -9.45 0.09 3.90
CA GLY A 213 -8.55 0.95 3.16
C GLY A 213 -7.25 1.28 3.89
N ASP A 214 -6.75 2.46 3.58
CA ASP A 214 -5.42 2.96 3.85
C ASP A 214 -5.43 4.46 4.13
N TYR A 215 -4.24 5.06 4.21
CA TYR A 215 -4.04 6.49 4.34
C TYR A 215 -2.67 6.90 3.79
N ASP A 216 -2.57 8.15 3.35
CA ASP A 216 -1.56 8.55 2.38
C ASP A 216 -0.36 9.23 3.02
N ILE A 217 0.83 8.93 2.51
CA ILE A 217 2.05 9.70 2.76
C ILE A 217 2.09 10.86 1.76
N GLN A 218 1.88 12.09 2.21
CA GLN A 218 1.87 13.25 1.30
C GLN A 218 3.24 13.49 0.66
N MET A 219 3.27 13.80 -0.63
CA MET A 219 4.51 13.97 -1.40
C MET A 219 4.75 15.40 -1.93
N SER A 220 3.92 16.36 -1.50
CA SER A 220 3.91 17.72 -2.04
C SER A 220 5.11 18.59 -1.64
N ASP A 221 5.82 18.27 -0.55
CA ASP A 221 7.04 18.96 -0.11
C ASP A 221 8.31 18.20 -0.55
N PRO A 222 9.06 18.71 -1.56
CA PRO A 222 10.28 18.05 -2.04
C PRO A 222 11.40 17.95 -1.00
N ALA A 223 11.48 18.88 -0.02
CA ALA A 223 12.49 18.83 1.02
C ALA A 223 12.22 17.66 1.98
N MET A 224 10.95 17.47 2.33
CA MET A 224 10.48 16.33 3.13
C MET A 224 10.69 15.01 2.38
N VAL A 225 10.30 14.93 1.09
CA VAL A 225 10.52 13.74 0.24
C VAL A 225 12.00 13.33 0.23
N ARG A 226 12.92 14.29 0.10
CA ARG A 226 14.37 14.02 0.18
C ARG A 226 14.81 13.58 1.57
N ARG A 227 14.41 14.32 2.62
CA ARG A 227 14.81 14.07 4.02
C ARG A 227 14.44 12.66 4.47
N TYR A 228 13.26 12.19 4.10
CA TYR A 228 12.76 10.87 4.48
C TYR A 228 12.90 9.82 3.38
N ARG A 229 13.62 10.12 2.28
CA ARG A 229 13.88 9.21 1.16
C ARG A 229 12.62 8.59 0.52
N LEU A 230 11.48 9.28 0.62
CA LEU A 230 10.18 8.77 0.18
C LEU A 230 10.12 8.48 -1.32
N GLY A 231 10.96 9.16 -2.10
CA GLY A 231 11.12 8.87 -3.53
C GLY A 231 11.60 7.45 -3.85
N SER A 232 12.09 6.70 -2.86
CA SER A 232 12.58 5.33 -3.03
C SER A 232 11.57 4.24 -2.64
N LEU A 233 10.36 4.63 -2.24
CA LEU A 233 9.28 3.71 -1.88
C LEU A 233 8.91 2.79 -3.06
N ARG A 234 8.62 1.54 -2.70
CA ARG A 234 8.10 0.50 -3.59
C ARG A 234 6.75 0.03 -3.08
N PHE A 235 5.92 -0.47 -3.99
CA PHE A 235 4.74 -1.24 -3.60
C PHE A 235 5.18 -2.39 -2.68
N GLY A 236 4.46 -2.58 -1.57
CA GLY A 236 4.75 -3.62 -0.60
C GLY A 236 5.85 -3.32 0.40
N ASP A 237 6.49 -2.14 0.35
CA ASP A 237 7.46 -1.77 1.39
C ASP A 237 6.75 -1.68 2.75
N ILE A 238 7.36 -2.26 3.78
CA ILE A 238 6.93 -2.09 5.16
C ILE A 238 7.55 -0.79 5.68
N VAL A 239 6.73 0.11 6.21
CA VAL A 239 7.13 1.43 6.70
C VAL A 239 6.63 1.65 8.11
N GLY A 240 7.41 2.39 8.90
CA GLY A 240 7.01 2.86 10.22
C GLY A 240 6.57 4.32 10.18
N ILE A 241 5.50 4.63 10.89
CA ILE A 241 4.92 5.95 11.02
C ILE A 241 5.04 6.36 12.50
N MET A 242 5.92 7.33 12.74
CA MET A 242 6.28 7.83 14.06
C MET A 242 5.20 8.79 14.56
N ASP A 243 4.92 8.74 15.86
CA ASP A 243 3.89 9.54 16.54
C ASP A 243 2.49 9.33 15.96
N ALA A 244 2.18 8.09 15.58
CA ALA A 244 0.90 7.69 15.01
C ALA A 244 0.30 6.49 15.75
N ASP A 245 -0.99 6.59 16.08
CA ASP A 245 -1.79 5.52 16.64
C ASP A 245 -2.84 5.05 15.63
N ASN A 246 -2.73 3.78 15.25
CA ASN A 246 -3.66 3.06 14.41
C ASN A 246 -4.33 1.90 15.16
N ARG A 247 -4.59 2.02 16.47
CA ARG A 247 -5.31 0.97 17.23
C ARG A 247 -6.80 0.91 16.91
N TYR A 248 -7.45 2.01 16.52
CA TYR A 248 -8.89 2.04 16.26
C TYR A 248 -9.23 2.80 14.98
N GLY A 249 -9.10 4.12 15.03
CA GLY A 249 -8.97 5.00 13.87
C GLY A 249 -7.51 5.42 13.70
N ARG A 250 -7.24 6.18 12.64
CA ARG A 250 -5.90 6.71 12.34
C ARG A 250 -5.76 8.11 12.93
N SER A 251 -4.85 8.29 13.88
CA SER A 251 -4.60 9.57 14.53
C SER A 251 -3.12 9.80 14.84
N ARG A 252 -2.75 11.07 15.08
CA ARG A 252 -1.44 11.42 15.63
C ARG A 252 -1.48 11.24 17.14
N LEU A 253 -0.48 10.54 17.68
CA LEU A 253 -0.28 10.37 19.11
C LEU A 253 1.21 10.25 19.40
N GLU A 254 1.76 11.23 20.12
CA GLU A 254 3.18 11.24 20.47
C GLU A 254 3.58 10.00 21.29
N GLY A 255 4.77 9.47 20.99
CA GLY A 255 5.26 8.26 21.66
C GLY A 255 4.58 6.96 21.22
N HIS A 256 3.70 7.00 20.22
CA HIS A 256 3.20 5.81 19.53
C HIS A 256 3.88 5.61 18.18
N VAL A 257 3.87 4.37 17.72
CA VAL A 257 4.38 4.00 16.40
C VAL A 257 3.41 3.02 15.74
N SER A 258 3.11 3.31 14.49
CA SER A 258 2.33 2.44 13.62
C SER A 258 3.22 1.88 12.53
N VAL A 259 3.02 0.62 12.15
CA VAL A 259 3.72 -0.01 11.03
C VAL A 259 2.69 -0.43 10.00
N GLY A 260 2.99 -0.19 8.73
CA GLY A 260 2.09 -0.52 7.63
C GLY A 260 2.83 -0.89 6.37
N VAL A 261 2.07 -1.21 5.33
CA VAL A 261 2.59 -1.60 4.01
C VAL A 261 2.13 -0.60 2.94
N ILE A 262 3.02 -0.25 2.02
CA ILE A 262 2.69 0.60 0.86
C ILE A 262 1.81 -0.18 -0.13
N VAL A 263 0.64 0.34 -0.47
CA VAL A 263 -0.36 -0.39 -1.26
C VAL A 263 -0.69 0.21 -2.62
N HIS A 264 -0.58 1.54 -2.80
CA HIS A 264 -0.74 2.19 -4.10
C HIS A 264 0.34 3.25 -4.36
N SER A 265 0.41 3.75 -5.60
CA SER A 265 1.43 4.70 -6.02
C SER A 265 1.26 6.07 -5.38
N ASP A 266 2.22 6.95 -5.61
CA ASP A 266 2.02 8.37 -5.39
C ASP A 266 0.81 8.92 -6.18
N SER A 267 0.38 10.09 -5.73
CA SER A 267 -0.70 10.86 -6.32
C SER A 267 -0.20 12.28 -6.51
N THR A 268 -0.72 12.92 -7.54
CA THR A 268 -0.49 14.32 -7.82
C THR A 268 -1.42 15.22 -7.00
N VAL A 269 -2.49 14.68 -6.41
CA VAL A 269 -3.53 15.44 -5.71
C VAL A 269 -3.05 15.94 -4.35
N ALA A 270 -3.43 17.16 -3.97
CA ALA A 270 -3.10 17.73 -2.66
C ALA A 270 -3.66 16.87 -1.51
N GLY A 271 -2.83 16.60 -0.50
CA GLY A 271 -3.21 15.74 0.63
C GLY A 271 -3.05 14.23 0.37
N HIS A 272 -2.67 13.81 -0.85
CA HIS A 272 -2.53 12.42 -1.24
C HIS A 272 -1.07 12.02 -1.56
N GLY A 273 -0.83 10.72 -1.74
CA GLY A 273 0.46 10.13 -2.07
C GLY A 273 0.46 8.61 -1.92
N PRO A 274 1.60 7.91 -1.73
CA PRO A 274 1.59 6.46 -1.54
C PRO A 274 0.76 6.04 -0.32
N GLY A 275 -0.21 5.16 -0.54
CA GLY A 275 -1.14 4.69 0.49
C GLY A 275 -0.53 3.64 1.41
N VAL A 276 -0.89 3.67 2.69
CA VAL A 276 -0.40 2.77 3.73
C VAL A 276 -1.54 1.99 4.39
N VAL A 277 -1.53 0.67 4.29
CA VAL A 277 -2.39 -0.19 5.11
C VAL A 277 -1.71 -0.48 6.44
N SER A 278 -2.38 -0.12 7.55
CA SER A 278 -1.91 -0.37 8.91
C SER A 278 -1.83 -1.87 9.20
N LEU A 279 -0.69 -2.32 9.73
CA LEU A 279 -0.41 -3.71 10.12
C LEU A 279 -0.27 -3.87 11.64
N LEU A 280 0.54 -3.01 12.28
CA LEU A 280 0.77 -3.00 13.72
C LEU A 280 0.61 -1.57 14.27
N SER A 281 0.18 -1.42 15.52
CA SER A 281 0.22 -0.14 16.26
C SER A 281 0.47 -0.38 17.74
N ALA A 282 1.37 0.39 18.34
CA ALA A 282 1.75 0.25 19.75
C ALA A 282 2.43 1.52 20.29
N PRO A 283 2.58 1.65 21.62
CA PRO A 283 3.56 2.55 22.21
C PRO A 283 4.98 2.24 21.68
N ALA A 284 5.78 3.28 21.41
CA ALA A 284 7.16 3.15 20.95
C ALA A 284 8.08 2.46 21.98
N SER A 285 7.65 2.39 23.24
CA SER A 285 8.30 1.61 24.29
C SER A 285 8.16 0.09 24.09
N ARG A 286 7.17 -0.36 23.31
CA ARG A 286 6.86 -1.77 23.03
C ARG A 286 7.24 -2.21 21.61
N LEU A 287 7.14 -1.33 20.63
CA LEU A 287 7.42 -1.63 19.22
C LEU A 287 8.63 -0.84 18.73
N ARG A 288 9.71 -1.54 18.37
CA ARG A 288 10.97 -0.97 17.89
C ARG A 288 11.14 -1.27 16.41
N LEU A 289 11.53 -0.23 15.66
CA LEU A 289 11.71 -0.30 14.21
C LEU A 289 13.18 -0.47 13.86
N GLU A 290 13.51 -1.47 13.06
CA GLU A 290 14.86 -1.70 12.53
C GLU A 290 14.86 -1.36 11.04
N LEU A 291 15.82 -0.54 10.59
CA LEU A 291 15.87 -0.16 9.18
C LEU A 291 16.46 -1.30 8.34
N SER A 292 15.71 -1.73 7.33
CA SER A 292 16.11 -2.80 6.42
C SER A 292 15.62 -2.45 5.01
N PRO A 293 16.52 -2.33 4.01
CA PRO A 293 16.12 -2.07 2.62
C PRO A 293 15.35 -3.25 2.00
N ASP A 294 15.40 -4.42 2.63
CA ASP A 294 14.74 -5.64 2.17
C ASP A 294 13.34 -5.85 2.77
N ALA A 295 12.88 -4.95 3.64
CA ALA A 295 11.58 -5.03 4.30
C ALA A 295 10.41 -4.78 3.35
N ASN A 296 10.09 -5.78 2.52
CA ASN A 296 9.03 -5.72 1.51
C ASN A 296 8.23 -7.04 1.49
N ILE A 297 6.90 -6.95 1.44
CA ILE A 297 6.02 -8.12 1.47
C ILE A 297 6.18 -9.03 0.26
N ALA A 298 6.65 -8.53 -0.90
CA ALA A 298 6.94 -9.34 -2.08
C ALA A 298 7.98 -10.43 -1.76
N ARG A 299 9.01 -10.04 -0.98
CA ARG A 299 10.06 -10.92 -0.48
C ARG A 299 9.53 -11.84 0.62
N TYR A 300 8.90 -11.27 1.66
CA TYR A 300 8.45 -12.09 2.80
C TYR A 300 7.42 -13.16 2.39
N LEU A 301 6.52 -12.85 1.47
CA LEU A 301 5.46 -13.77 1.04
C LEU A 301 5.86 -14.65 -0.15
N ASP A 302 7.13 -14.59 -0.59
CA ASP A 302 7.65 -15.31 -1.75
C ASP A 302 6.84 -15.06 -3.04
N ILE A 303 6.37 -13.82 -3.25
CA ILE A 303 5.60 -13.43 -4.44
C ILE A 303 6.54 -13.23 -5.63
N ARG A 304 7.62 -12.45 -5.39
CA ARG A 304 8.69 -12.17 -6.35
C ARG A 304 9.84 -11.41 -5.66
N PRO A 305 11.05 -11.41 -6.23
CA PRO A 305 12.10 -10.49 -5.80
C PRO A 305 11.66 -9.03 -6.00
N PRO A 306 11.73 -8.17 -4.96
CA PRO A 306 11.47 -6.75 -5.11
C PRO A 306 12.57 -6.09 -5.94
N ARG A 307 12.22 -5.05 -6.72
CA ARG A 307 13.23 -4.27 -7.44
C ARG A 307 14.09 -3.49 -6.44
N PRO A 308 15.34 -3.14 -6.80
CA PRO A 308 16.14 -2.24 -5.98
C PRO A 308 15.42 -0.91 -5.74
N ALA A 309 15.43 -0.43 -4.50
CA ALA A 309 14.96 0.92 -4.18
C ALA A 309 15.83 1.94 -4.91
N ARG A 310 15.21 2.87 -5.64
CA ARG A 310 15.89 3.92 -6.41
C ARG A 310 15.30 5.26 -6.04
N PRO A 311 16.12 6.28 -5.73
CA PRO A 311 15.60 7.62 -5.53
C PRO A 311 14.84 8.11 -6.77
N SER A 312 13.58 8.46 -6.58
CA SER A 312 12.73 9.10 -7.58
C SER A 312 12.18 10.43 -7.04
N PHE A 313 11.48 11.17 -7.88
CA PHE A 313 10.70 12.33 -7.48
C PHE A 313 9.25 12.14 -7.93
N PRO A 314 8.27 12.70 -7.19
CA PRO A 314 6.88 12.71 -7.65
C PRO A 314 6.77 13.36 -9.03
N LEU A 315 5.82 12.89 -9.83
CA LEU A 315 5.63 13.33 -11.22
C LEU A 315 5.63 14.86 -11.39
N PRO A 316 4.95 15.67 -10.56
CA PRO A 316 4.97 17.13 -10.71
C PRO A 316 6.38 17.73 -10.58
N THR A 317 7.22 17.14 -9.72
CA THR A 317 8.62 17.57 -9.55
C THR A 317 9.47 17.17 -10.75
N VAL A 318 9.24 15.97 -11.32
CA VAL A 318 9.93 15.51 -12.54
C VAL A 318 9.61 16.45 -13.69
N GLU A 319 8.33 16.70 -13.95
CA GLU A 319 7.90 17.60 -15.04
C GLU A 319 8.44 19.03 -14.87
N GLN A 320 8.51 19.55 -13.63
CA GLN A 320 9.06 20.88 -13.37
C GLN A 320 10.53 20.95 -13.76
N ARG A 321 11.31 19.90 -13.44
CA ARG A 321 12.73 19.81 -13.83
C ARG A 321 12.89 19.73 -15.34
N GLU A 322 12.11 18.88 -16.00
CA GLU A 322 12.13 18.74 -17.46
C GLU A 322 11.84 20.07 -18.16
N ARG A 323 10.81 20.80 -17.72
CA ARG A 323 10.49 22.14 -18.25
C ARG A 323 11.62 23.14 -18.02
N THR A 324 12.29 23.07 -16.87
CA THR A 324 13.42 23.95 -16.55
C THR A 324 14.60 23.68 -17.48
N VAL A 325 14.95 22.41 -17.68
CA VAL A 325 15.99 21.97 -18.61
C VAL A 325 15.66 22.36 -20.05
N ALA A 326 14.41 22.15 -20.48
CA ALA A 326 13.96 22.52 -21.81
C ALA A 326 14.10 24.03 -22.08
N ARG A 327 13.70 24.88 -21.12
CA ARG A 327 13.85 26.34 -21.21
C ARG A 327 15.32 26.77 -21.29
N LEU A 328 16.21 26.15 -20.51
CA LEU A 328 17.64 26.43 -20.55
C LEU A 328 18.24 26.05 -21.91
N ARG A 329 17.87 24.89 -22.47
CA ARG A 329 18.29 24.46 -23.81
C ARG A 329 17.82 25.44 -24.89
N GLN A 330 16.56 25.86 -24.86
CA GLN A 330 16.00 26.83 -25.81
C GLN A 330 16.71 28.19 -25.73
N ARG A 331 17.05 28.66 -24.53
CA ARG A 331 17.82 29.90 -24.34
C ARG A 331 19.24 29.78 -24.88
N ALA A 332 19.91 28.65 -24.64
CA ALA A 332 21.24 28.41 -25.18
C ALA A 332 21.24 28.36 -26.71
N THR A 333 20.25 27.71 -27.33
CA THR A 333 20.11 27.68 -28.80
C THR A 333 19.81 29.06 -29.38
N ALA A 334 18.95 29.86 -28.72
CA ALA A 334 18.65 31.22 -29.16
C ALA A 334 19.87 32.14 -29.06
N SER A 335 20.61 32.09 -27.96
CA SER A 335 21.85 32.86 -27.79
C SER A 335 22.91 32.48 -28.83
N ALA A 336 23.06 31.19 -29.14
CA ALA A 336 23.97 30.72 -30.19
C ALA A 336 23.52 31.09 -31.62
N ALA A 337 22.23 31.36 -31.83
CA ALA A 337 21.72 31.88 -33.10
C ALA A 337 21.98 33.38 -33.23
N THR A 338 21.71 34.17 -32.17
CA THR A 338 21.98 35.62 -32.14
C THR A 338 23.48 35.94 -32.27
N ALA A 339 24.35 35.14 -31.65
CA ALA A 339 25.81 35.30 -31.80
C ALA A 339 26.29 35.05 -33.24
N ARG A 340 25.59 34.20 -34.01
CA ARG A 340 25.92 33.93 -35.42
C ARG A 340 25.39 34.99 -36.38
N THR A 341 24.31 35.69 -36.03
CA THR A 341 23.73 36.76 -36.86
C THR A 341 24.35 38.14 -36.60
N GLY A 342 25.04 38.35 -35.47
CA GLY A 342 25.70 39.61 -35.12
C GLY A 342 27.16 39.74 -35.57
N LEU A 343 27.66 38.80 -36.36
CA LEU A 343 29.00 38.81 -36.98
C LEU A 343 28.95 39.12 -38.49
N GLY A 344 27.83 39.67 -38.97
CA GLY A 344 27.64 40.16 -40.34
C GLY A 344 27.64 41.68 -40.39
#